data_AF-A0A928XWU5-F1
#
_entry.id   AF-A0A928XWU5-F1
#
_cell.length_a   1.000
_cell.length_b   1.000
_cell.length_c   1.000
_cell.angle_alpha   90.00
_cell.angle_beta   90.00
_cell.angle_gamma   90.00
#
_symmetry.space_group_name_H-M   'P 1'
#
loop_
_entity.id
_entity.type
_entity.pdbx_description
1 polymer ?
#
loop_
_entity_poly.entity_id
_entity_poly.type
_entity_poly.pdbx_seq_one_letter_code
_entity_poly.pdbx_strand_id
1 'polypeptide(L)'
;MKLPLFLLCLVMPVLAQAPALTNEVRITTTGQTRRVQSNGIPDHAPGQFPNARNPNTIRAQDYDFRMPLSPQKKAAPAPYRMQPFGVAVNGVVLDPFAAEWWRGDPSSGWQYEPQGGAIDLGLDEHNAHVQPNGAYHYHGIPTGLLQRLSGGENKPVLLGWAADGFPIYGPWGPSDPMDLNSPPRKLQSGYRVKAGARPAGGPGGQYDGSFVQDYEWAAGHGDLDENNGRHGVTPEFPQGAYYYVLTDAYPFIPRQFAGEPDRSFERRGPGGPGGMNGPPGMRPPGRRPPPPPGGGRRGGPGFRPPPPPF
;
A
#
# COMPACT_ATOMS: atom_id res chain seq x y z
N MET A 1 58.49 -41.88 14.07
CA MET A 1 57.10 -41.88 13.55
C MET A 1 56.90 -40.61 12.73
N LYS A 2 56.78 -40.72 11.39
CA LYS A 2 56.44 -39.61 10.50
C LYS A 2 54.93 -39.61 10.32
N LEU A 3 54.24 -38.54 10.74
CA LEU A 3 52.81 -38.36 10.48
C LEU A 3 52.62 -37.87 9.04
N PRO A 4 51.67 -38.41 8.25
CA PRO A 4 51.38 -37.89 6.93
C PRO A 4 50.47 -36.66 7.04
N LEU A 5 50.84 -35.60 6.35
CA LEU A 5 50.03 -34.39 6.20
C LEU A 5 48.95 -34.67 5.14
N PHE A 6 47.70 -34.85 5.58
CA PHE A 6 46.55 -34.88 4.68
C PHE A 6 46.14 -33.44 4.33
N LEU A 7 46.34 -33.07 3.07
CA LEU A 7 45.82 -31.82 2.51
C LEU A 7 44.32 -31.99 2.25
N LEU A 8 43.50 -31.44 3.13
CA LEU A 8 42.05 -31.37 2.95
C LEU A 8 41.75 -30.25 1.94
N CYS A 9 41.53 -30.59 0.68
CA CYS A 9 40.98 -29.67 -0.32
C CYS A 9 39.52 -29.36 0.04
N LEU A 10 39.32 -28.26 0.77
CA LEU A 10 38.01 -27.73 1.08
C LEU A 10 37.46 -27.03 -0.18
N VAL A 11 36.65 -27.73 -0.96
CA VAL A 11 35.91 -27.12 -2.07
C VAL A 11 34.75 -26.33 -1.44
N MET A 12 34.98 -25.05 -1.17
CA MET A 12 33.92 -24.13 -0.78
C MET A 12 32.95 -24.00 -1.96
N PRO A 13 31.66 -24.34 -1.82
CA PRO A 13 30.69 -24.07 -2.86
C PRO A 13 30.62 -22.55 -3.05
N VAL A 14 30.93 -22.08 -4.25
CA VAL A 14 30.63 -20.71 -4.65
C VAL A 14 29.11 -20.60 -4.62
N LEU A 15 28.57 -19.99 -3.56
CA LEU A 15 27.17 -19.58 -3.53
C LEU A 15 26.98 -18.62 -4.70
N ALA A 16 26.26 -19.07 -5.73
CA ALA A 16 25.85 -18.19 -6.81
C ALA A 16 25.01 -17.06 -6.19
N GLN A 17 25.60 -15.86 -6.11
CA GLN A 17 24.92 -14.68 -5.62
C GLN A 17 23.78 -14.39 -6.59
N ALA A 18 22.54 -14.40 -6.09
CA ALA A 18 21.39 -13.99 -6.89
C ALA A 18 21.69 -12.59 -7.47
N PRO A 19 21.38 -12.33 -8.74
CA PRO A 19 21.66 -11.04 -9.35
C PRO A 19 21.03 -9.94 -8.51
N ALA A 20 21.81 -8.89 -8.23
CA ALA A 20 21.33 -7.75 -7.47
C ALA A 20 20.14 -7.12 -8.21
N LEU A 21 19.01 -7.00 -7.53
CA LEU A 21 17.85 -6.29 -8.07
C LEU A 21 18.22 -4.82 -8.23
N THR A 22 18.21 -4.33 -9.47
CA THR A 22 18.52 -2.94 -9.80
C THR A 22 17.23 -2.21 -10.14
N ASN A 23 16.98 -1.06 -9.51
CA ASN A 23 15.87 -0.20 -9.87
C ASN A 23 16.07 0.36 -11.28
N GLU A 24 15.04 0.25 -12.12
CA GLU A 24 15.00 0.92 -13.41
C GLU A 24 13.65 1.61 -13.57
N VAL A 25 13.67 2.94 -13.63
CA VAL A 25 12.51 3.77 -13.89
C VAL A 25 12.88 4.90 -14.86
N ARG A 26 12.00 5.14 -15.84
CA ARG A 26 12.10 6.23 -16.79
C ARG A 26 10.79 6.99 -16.79
N ILE A 27 10.84 8.26 -16.40
CA ILE A 27 9.71 9.18 -16.44
C ILE A 27 9.96 10.18 -17.57
N THR A 28 9.07 10.21 -18.56
CA THR A 28 9.16 11.14 -19.70
C THR A 28 7.86 11.89 -19.88
N THR A 29 7.96 13.08 -20.45
CA THR A 29 6.81 13.87 -20.88
C THR A 29 6.79 13.96 -22.39
N THR A 30 5.66 13.63 -23.02
CA THR A 30 5.48 13.75 -24.46
C THR A 30 4.11 14.35 -24.73
N GLY A 31 4.09 15.55 -25.33
CA GLY A 31 2.86 16.33 -25.48
C GLY A 31 2.24 16.65 -24.11
N GLN A 32 0.98 16.24 -23.92
CA GLN A 32 0.21 16.44 -22.69
C GLN A 32 0.20 15.21 -21.77
N THR A 33 1.09 14.25 -22.01
CA THR A 33 1.13 12.96 -21.30
C THR A 33 2.45 12.80 -20.55
N ARG A 34 2.37 12.39 -19.29
CA ARG A 34 3.48 11.78 -18.54
C ARG A 34 3.44 10.28 -18.77
N ARG A 35 4.59 9.69 -19.09
CA ARG A 35 4.78 8.25 -19.24
C ARG A 35 5.82 7.77 -18.23
N VAL A 36 5.51 6.69 -17.51
CA VAL A 36 6.39 6.04 -16.53
C VAL A 36 6.62 4.61 -16.98
N GLN A 37 7.84 4.32 -17.43
CA GLN A 37 8.29 2.96 -17.71
C GLN A 37 9.13 2.46 -16.54
N SER A 38 8.85 1.26 -16.02
CA SER A 38 9.47 0.80 -14.78
C SER A 38 9.57 -0.72 -14.69
N ASN A 39 10.63 -1.20 -14.05
CA ASN A 39 10.76 -2.61 -13.68
C ASN A 39 10.18 -2.96 -12.31
N GLY A 40 9.61 -2.00 -11.58
CA GLY A 40 8.91 -2.22 -10.30
C GLY A 40 9.82 -2.64 -9.14
N ILE A 41 11.14 -2.53 -9.28
CA ILE A 41 12.09 -2.81 -8.20
C ILE A 41 12.27 -1.54 -7.35
N PRO A 42 12.17 -1.58 -6.01
CA PRO A 42 12.41 -0.38 -5.20
C PRO A 42 13.88 0.07 -5.25
N ASP A 43 14.11 1.38 -5.15
CA ASP A 43 15.42 2.01 -5.01
C ASP A 43 15.84 2.26 -3.55
N HIS A 44 15.18 1.56 -2.64
CA HIS A 44 15.57 1.38 -1.26
C HIS A 44 15.68 -0.12 -0.99
N ALA A 45 16.37 -0.51 0.08
CA ALA A 45 16.38 -1.90 0.51
C ALA A 45 14.94 -2.33 0.84
N PRO A 46 14.38 -3.38 0.20
CA PRO A 46 13.11 -3.95 0.62
C PRO A 46 13.30 -4.81 1.87
N GLY A 47 12.18 -5.20 2.50
CA GLY A 47 12.20 -6.30 3.47
C GLY A 47 12.77 -7.59 2.87
N GLN A 48 13.15 -8.54 3.72
CA GLN A 48 13.66 -9.83 3.25
C GLN A 48 12.54 -10.68 2.67
N PHE A 49 12.58 -10.94 1.36
CA PHE A 49 11.65 -11.82 0.66
C PHE A 49 12.43 -12.87 -0.16
N PRO A 50 12.02 -14.15 -0.17
CA PRO A 50 10.88 -14.71 0.55
C PRO A 50 11.14 -14.85 2.06
N ASN A 51 10.06 -14.90 2.85
CA ASN A 51 10.08 -15.15 4.28
C ASN A 51 8.83 -15.96 4.72
N ALA A 52 8.73 -16.29 6.01
CA ALA A 52 7.63 -17.11 6.54
C ALA A 52 6.23 -16.48 6.40
N ARG A 53 6.14 -15.14 6.38
CA ARG A 53 4.88 -14.39 6.20
C ARG A 53 4.56 -14.12 4.73
N ASN A 54 5.57 -14.06 3.86
CA ASN A 54 5.40 -13.93 2.41
C ASN A 54 6.43 -14.80 1.65
N PRO A 55 6.01 -15.93 1.04
CA PRO A 55 6.91 -16.87 0.40
C PRO A 55 7.36 -16.45 -1.01
N ASN A 56 6.94 -15.28 -1.50
CA ASN A 56 7.23 -14.85 -2.87
C ASN A 56 8.59 -14.14 -2.95
N THR A 57 9.24 -14.20 -4.11
CA THR A 57 10.53 -13.54 -4.38
C THR A 57 10.31 -12.34 -5.29
N ILE A 58 10.93 -11.20 -4.99
CA ILE A 58 10.85 -9.99 -5.83
C ILE A 58 11.41 -10.29 -7.22
N ARG A 59 10.70 -9.88 -8.26
CA ARG A 59 11.12 -9.99 -9.67
C ARG A 59 10.82 -8.71 -10.41
N ALA A 60 11.69 -8.37 -11.37
CA ALA A 60 11.44 -7.28 -12.30
C ALA A 60 10.12 -7.51 -13.06
N GLN A 61 9.41 -6.41 -13.28
CA GLN A 61 8.17 -6.31 -14.04
C GLN A 61 8.43 -5.50 -15.33
N ASP A 62 7.43 -5.33 -16.17
CA ASP A 62 7.50 -4.47 -17.38
C ASP A 62 6.30 -3.53 -17.39
N TYR A 63 6.39 -2.44 -16.61
CA TYR A 63 5.31 -1.46 -16.49
C TYR A 63 5.47 -0.33 -17.52
N ASP A 64 4.36 0.05 -18.17
CA ASP A 64 4.24 1.24 -19.03
C ASP A 64 2.96 2.01 -18.67
N PHE A 65 3.09 2.96 -17.74
CA PHE A 65 2.00 3.81 -17.30
C PHE A 65 1.97 5.12 -18.05
N ARG A 66 0.76 5.66 -18.27
CA ARG A 66 0.49 6.94 -18.91
C ARG A 66 -0.51 7.70 -18.07
N MET A 67 -0.39 9.02 -17.99
CA MET A 67 -1.30 9.88 -17.23
C MET A 67 -1.21 11.32 -17.76
N PRO A 68 -2.26 12.15 -17.64
CA PRO A 68 -2.21 13.54 -18.13
C PRO A 68 -1.24 14.40 -17.31
N LEU A 69 -0.60 15.37 -17.97
CA LEU A 69 0.22 16.40 -17.30
C LEU A 69 -0.62 17.49 -16.63
N SER A 70 -1.84 17.71 -17.12
CA SER A 70 -2.79 18.70 -16.62
C SER A 70 -4.11 18.03 -16.25
N PRO A 71 -4.12 17.20 -15.19
CA PRO A 71 -5.32 16.52 -14.73
C PRO A 71 -6.41 17.52 -14.32
N GLN A 72 -7.67 17.14 -14.52
CA GLN A 72 -8.83 17.96 -14.17
C GLN A 72 -9.66 17.25 -13.12
N LYS A 73 -10.05 17.95 -12.05
CA LYS A 73 -11.00 17.41 -11.08
C LYS A 73 -12.35 17.24 -11.78
N LYS A 74 -13.00 16.12 -11.57
CA LYS A 74 -14.37 15.83 -11.99
C LYS A 74 -15.34 16.16 -10.87
N ALA A 75 -16.57 16.50 -11.25
CA ALA A 75 -17.66 16.74 -10.30
C ALA A 75 -18.07 15.48 -9.53
N ALA A 76 -17.94 14.31 -10.17
CA ALA A 76 -18.11 13.01 -9.54
C ALA A 76 -16.80 12.22 -9.66
N PRO A 77 -16.33 11.59 -8.56
CA PRO A 77 -15.12 10.79 -8.60
C PRO A 77 -15.31 9.56 -9.50
N ALA A 78 -14.24 9.16 -10.19
CA ALA A 78 -14.28 7.96 -11.02
C ALA A 78 -14.24 6.70 -10.13
N PRO A 79 -15.04 5.67 -10.43
CA PRO A 79 -15.04 4.45 -9.63
C PRO A 79 -13.69 3.75 -9.74
N TYR A 80 -13.13 3.38 -8.59
CA TYR A 80 -11.95 2.53 -8.53
C TYR A 80 -12.29 1.11 -8.99
N ARG A 81 -11.44 0.49 -9.80
CA ARG A 81 -11.64 -0.82 -10.48
C ARG A 81 -10.54 -1.83 -10.15
N MET A 82 -10.00 -1.80 -8.92
CA MET A 82 -8.91 -2.70 -8.49
C MET A 82 -7.60 -2.53 -9.26
N GLN A 83 -7.43 -1.47 -10.06
CA GLN A 83 -6.15 -1.07 -10.65
C GLN A 83 -5.25 -0.35 -9.64
N PRO A 84 -3.92 -0.38 -9.74
CA PRO A 84 -3.09 0.45 -8.87
C PRO A 84 -3.54 1.92 -8.88
N PHE A 85 -3.55 2.55 -7.71
CA PHE A 85 -3.93 3.96 -7.58
C PHE A 85 -2.94 4.87 -8.28
N GLY A 86 -1.66 4.52 -8.25
CA GLY A 86 -0.62 5.30 -8.87
C GLY A 86 0.70 4.54 -8.94
N VAL A 87 1.71 5.24 -9.40
CA VAL A 87 3.09 4.76 -9.46
C VAL A 87 3.99 5.75 -8.72
N ALA A 88 4.81 5.23 -7.82
CA ALA A 88 5.78 6.03 -7.09
C ALA A 88 6.89 6.52 -8.03
N VAL A 89 7.64 7.56 -7.63
CA VAL A 89 8.74 8.11 -8.45
C VAL A 89 9.89 7.13 -8.68
N ASN A 90 10.00 6.10 -7.83
CA ASN A 90 10.91 4.97 -8.04
C ASN A 90 10.34 3.88 -8.95
N GLY A 91 9.12 4.04 -9.44
CA GLY A 91 8.50 3.11 -10.39
C GLY A 91 7.76 1.92 -9.76
N VAL A 92 7.69 1.83 -8.43
CA VAL A 92 6.88 0.82 -7.71
C VAL A 92 5.41 1.27 -7.64
N VAL A 93 4.47 0.34 -7.79
CA VAL A 93 3.04 0.67 -7.79
C VAL A 93 2.49 0.88 -6.38
N LEU A 94 1.51 1.79 -6.27
CA LEU A 94 0.71 2.05 -5.07
C LEU A 94 -0.63 1.35 -5.23
N ASP A 95 -0.87 0.29 -4.45
CA ASP A 95 -2.09 -0.54 -4.50
C ASP A 95 -2.86 -0.40 -3.19
N PRO A 96 -3.98 0.35 -3.15
CA PRO A 96 -4.73 0.53 -1.91
C PRO A 96 -5.51 -0.70 -1.43
N PHE A 97 -5.63 -1.76 -2.22
CA PHE A 97 -6.54 -2.85 -1.94
C PHE A 97 -5.87 -4.22 -1.93
N ALA A 98 -6.33 -5.08 -1.02
CA ALA A 98 -6.00 -6.50 -1.04
C ALA A 98 -7.05 -7.30 -1.82
N ALA A 99 -6.65 -8.45 -2.36
CA ALA A 99 -7.58 -9.44 -2.91
C ALA A 99 -8.29 -10.27 -1.82
N GLU A 100 -8.23 -9.83 -0.57
CA GLU A 100 -8.70 -10.56 0.59
C GLU A 100 -10.11 -10.09 0.98
N TRP A 101 -11.06 -11.00 0.83
CA TRP A 101 -12.48 -10.75 1.09
C TRP A 101 -12.95 -11.61 2.26
N TRP A 102 -13.98 -11.14 2.96
CA TRP A 102 -14.61 -11.92 4.02
C TRP A 102 -15.06 -13.28 3.46
N ARG A 103 -14.59 -14.37 4.10
CA ARG A 103 -14.81 -15.76 3.66
C ARG A 103 -14.30 -16.07 2.23
N GLY A 104 -13.42 -15.24 1.68
CA GLY A 104 -12.94 -15.35 0.31
C GLY A 104 -14.00 -15.05 -0.75
N ASP A 105 -15.08 -14.34 -0.39
CA ASP A 105 -16.18 -14.04 -1.30
C ASP A 105 -16.25 -12.54 -1.64
N PRO A 106 -15.82 -12.13 -2.85
CA PRO A 106 -15.95 -10.76 -3.31
C PRO A 106 -17.40 -10.26 -3.36
N SER A 107 -18.38 -11.14 -3.55
CA SER A 107 -19.80 -10.76 -3.58
C SER A 107 -20.33 -10.37 -2.20
N SER A 108 -19.60 -10.66 -1.13
CA SER A 108 -19.95 -10.20 0.22
C SER A 108 -19.92 -8.69 0.38
N GLY A 109 -19.12 -8.00 -0.44
CA GLY A 109 -18.86 -6.57 -0.31
C GLY A 109 -18.00 -6.19 0.89
N TRP A 110 -17.38 -7.17 1.59
CA TRP A 110 -16.51 -6.94 2.75
C TRP A 110 -15.08 -7.30 2.41
N GLN A 111 -14.24 -6.28 2.24
CA GLN A 111 -12.84 -6.41 1.86
C GLN A 111 -11.95 -6.05 3.05
N TYR A 112 -10.98 -6.90 3.35
CA TYR A 112 -10.03 -6.61 4.42
C TYR A 112 -9.16 -5.41 4.07
N GLU A 113 -8.92 -4.55 5.05
CA GLU A 113 -8.01 -3.42 4.94
C GLU A 113 -6.55 -3.93 5.06
N PRO A 114 -5.69 -3.76 4.04
CA PRO A 114 -4.30 -4.23 4.07
C PRO A 114 -3.52 -3.77 5.31
N GLN A 115 -3.76 -2.54 5.75
CA GLN A 115 -3.11 -1.90 6.89
C GLN A 115 -3.89 -2.06 8.21
N GLY A 116 -5.06 -2.72 8.20
CA GLY A 116 -5.99 -2.79 9.33
C GLY A 116 -5.63 -3.86 10.38
N GLY A 117 -4.62 -4.70 10.11
CA GLY A 117 -4.10 -5.70 11.05
C GLY A 117 -4.97 -6.96 11.23
N ALA A 118 -6.16 -7.02 10.61
CA ALA A 118 -7.05 -8.18 10.69
C ALA A 118 -6.55 -9.39 9.90
N ILE A 119 -5.70 -9.15 8.90
CA ILE A 119 -5.02 -10.15 8.09
C ILE A 119 -3.52 -9.86 8.07
N ASP A 120 -2.71 -10.92 7.97
CA ASP A 120 -1.26 -10.81 7.79
C ASP A 120 -0.93 -11.02 6.31
N LEU A 121 -0.71 -9.92 5.59
CA LEU A 121 -0.29 -9.93 4.18
C LEU A 121 1.23 -10.09 4.01
N GLY A 122 1.98 -10.18 5.13
CA GLY A 122 3.43 -10.21 5.12
C GLY A 122 4.04 -8.90 4.62
N LEU A 123 3.45 -7.77 5.04
CA LEU A 123 4.01 -6.44 4.77
C LEU A 123 5.38 -6.30 5.45
N ASP A 124 6.29 -5.62 4.76
CA ASP A 124 7.57 -5.17 5.31
C ASP A 124 7.45 -3.79 6.00
N GLU A 125 8.58 -3.30 6.53
CA GLU A 125 8.70 -1.99 7.17
C GLU A 125 8.43 -0.80 6.24
N HIS A 126 8.29 -1.05 4.94
CA HIS A 126 8.00 -0.07 3.90
C HIS A 126 6.56 -0.10 3.42
N ASN A 127 5.68 -0.78 4.18
CA ASN A 127 4.28 -0.95 3.85
C ASN A 127 4.07 -1.70 2.52
N ALA A 128 4.99 -2.58 2.14
CA ALA A 128 4.93 -3.32 0.90
C ALA A 128 5.02 -4.82 1.08
N HIS A 129 4.59 -5.55 0.07
CA HIS A 129 4.82 -6.98 -0.02
C HIS A 129 4.94 -7.45 -1.47
N VAL A 130 5.22 -8.73 -1.64
CA VAL A 130 5.48 -9.35 -2.95
C VAL A 130 4.32 -10.24 -3.36
N GLN A 131 3.79 -10.03 -4.55
CA GLN A 131 2.76 -10.90 -5.15
C GLN A 131 3.37 -12.21 -5.70
N PRO A 132 2.57 -13.26 -5.97
CA PRO A 132 3.06 -14.51 -6.56
C PRO A 132 3.82 -14.36 -7.89
N ASN A 133 3.54 -13.33 -8.67
CA ASN A 133 4.28 -13.01 -9.91
C ASN A 133 5.62 -12.27 -9.66
N GLY A 134 5.95 -12.00 -8.40
CA GLY A 134 7.15 -11.29 -7.97
C GLY A 134 7.04 -9.76 -7.91
N ALA A 135 5.85 -9.19 -8.17
CA ALA A 135 5.65 -7.75 -8.07
C ALA A 135 5.70 -7.27 -6.62
N TYR A 136 6.70 -6.46 -6.29
CA TYR A 136 6.78 -5.69 -5.05
C TYR A 136 5.91 -4.43 -5.19
N HIS A 137 5.06 -4.14 -4.20
CA HIS A 137 4.11 -3.03 -4.27
C HIS A 137 3.71 -2.52 -2.88
N TYR A 138 3.39 -1.23 -2.78
CA TYR A 138 3.05 -0.56 -1.52
C TYR A 138 1.53 -0.56 -1.27
N HIS A 139 1.15 -0.80 -0.01
CA HIS A 139 -0.19 -0.65 0.57
C HIS A 139 -0.29 0.57 1.51
N GLY A 140 0.74 1.42 1.56
CA GLY A 140 0.79 2.59 2.43
C GLY A 140 1.94 3.52 2.06
N ILE A 141 2.36 4.37 3.00
CA ILE A 141 3.49 5.28 2.79
C ILE A 141 4.76 4.44 2.54
N PRO A 142 5.44 4.61 1.39
CA PRO A 142 6.70 3.91 1.11
C PRO A 142 7.83 4.52 1.96
N THR A 143 7.96 4.06 3.22
CA THR A 143 8.81 4.73 4.23
C THR A 143 10.28 4.84 3.80
N GLY A 144 10.82 3.84 3.12
CA GLY A 144 12.17 3.86 2.57
C GLY A 144 12.36 4.90 1.47
N LEU A 145 11.39 5.02 0.56
CA LEU A 145 11.38 6.06 -0.48
C LEU A 145 11.23 7.45 0.13
N LEU A 146 10.28 7.61 1.06
CA LEU A 146 10.05 8.88 1.76
C LEU A 146 11.31 9.34 2.48
N GLN A 147 11.94 8.47 3.26
CA GLN A 147 13.18 8.78 3.99
C GLN A 147 14.29 9.24 3.03
N ARG A 148 14.47 8.54 1.91
CA ARG A 148 15.50 8.86 0.92
C ARG A 148 15.27 10.22 0.27
N LEU A 149 14.03 10.55 -0.09
CA LEU A 149 13.68 11.81 -0.75
C LEU A 149 13.61 12.98 0.23
N SER A 150 13.17 12.75 1.48
CA SER A 150 13.08 13.80 2.48
C SER A 150 14.40 14.10 3.17
N GLY A 151 15.32 13.13 3.23
CA GLY A 151 16.49 13.20 4.10
C GLY A 151 16.15 13.06 5.59
N GLY A 152 14.95 12.56 5.91
CA GLY A 152 14.41 12.50 7.27
C GLY A 152 13.71 13.79 7.72
N GLU A 153 13.59 14.78 6.84
CA GLU A 153 12.91 16.04 7.16
C GLU A 153 11.39 15.92 7.05
N ASN A 154 10.68 16.64 7.92
CA ASN A 154 9.24 16.81 7.86
C ASN A 154 8.90 17.88 6.82
N LYS A 155 8.78 17.50 5.54
CA LYS A 155 8.49 18.43 4.44
C LYS A 155 7.61 17.79 3.36
N PRO A 156 6.94 18.60 2.51
CA PRO A 156 6.28 18.08 1.32
C PRO A 156 7.27 17.30 0.46
N VAL A 157 6.92 16.05 0.15
CA VAL A 157 7.71 15.18 -0.74
C VAL A 157 6.79 14.58 -1.78
N LEU A 158 7.05 14.85 -3.05
CA LEU A 158 6.41 14.17 -4.16
C LEU A 158 6.86 12.71 -4.18
N LEU A 159 5.92 11.80 -3.88
CA LEU A 159 6.18 10.37 -3.84
C LEU A 159 5.78 9.65 -5.12
N GLY A 160 4.87 10.22 -5.92
CA GLY A 160 4.42 9.58 -7.14
C GLY A 160 3.35 10.35 -7.90
N TRP A 161 2.74 9.66 -8.86
CA TRP A 161 1.66 10.18 -9.69
C TRP A 161 0.50 9.19 -9.69
N ALA A 162 -0.70 9.69 -9.47
CA ALA A 162 -1.93 8.89 -9.54
C ALA A 162 -2.27 8.57 -11.00
N ALA A 163 -3.08 7.53 -11.19
CA ALA A 163 -3.53 7.12 -12.52
C ALA A 163 -4.26 8.24 -13.28
N ASP A 164 -4.90 9.16 -12.57
CA ASP A 164 -5.58 10.32 -13.14
C ASP A 164 -4.67 11.53 -13.41
N GLY A 165 -3.37 11.42 -13.07
CA GLY A 165 -2.34 12.41 -13.34
C GLY A 165 -2.03 13.38 -12.21
N PHE A 166 -2.85 13.42 -11.14
CA PHE A 166 -2.55 14.27 -9.98
C PHE A 166 -1.32 13.75 -9.22
N PRO A 167 -0.49 14.65 -8.66
CA PRO A 167 0.64 14.26 -7.83
C PRO A 167 0.19 13.61 -6.52
N ILE A 168 1.02 12.71 -6.00
CA ILE A 168 0.85 12.03 -4.72
C ILE A 168 2.00 12.45 -3.81
N TYR A 169 1.68 13.03 -2.67
CA TYR A 169 2.66 13.46 -1.67
C TYR A 169 2.70 12.53 -0.45
N GLY A 170 3.81 12.57 0.27
CA GLY A 170 3.93 12.03 1.62
C GLY A 170 3.07 12.78 2.64
N PRO A 171 3.08 12.34 3.91
CA PRO A 171 2.12 12.81 4.92
C PRO A 171 2.37 14.23 5.41
N TRP A 172 3.46 14.89 5.01
CA TRP A 172 3.82 16.22 5.47
C TRP A 172 3.46 17.27 4.41
N GLY A 173 2.85 18.36 4.84
CA GLY A 173 2.47 19.48 4.00
C GLY A 173 2.58 20.82 4.74
N PRO A 174 2.51 21.96 4.04
CA PRO A 174 2.42 23.26 4.70
C PRO A 174 1.14 23.34 5.56
N SER A 175 1.24 23.97 6.74
CA SER A 175 0.12 24.15 7.66
C SER A 175 -0.96 25.07 7.11
N ASP A 176 -0.55 26.12 6.40
CA ASP A 176 -1.42 26.87 5.51
C ASP A 176 -1.27 26.25 4.10
N PRO A 177 -2.30 25.63 3.53
CA PRO A 177 -2.21 25.00 2.22
C PRO A 177 -1.79 25.96 1.10
N MET A 178 -1.88 27.28 1.30
CA MET A 178 -1.54 28.30 0.29
C MET A 178 -0.19 29.00 0.54
N ASP A 179 0.55 28.64 1.58
CA ASP A 179 1.87 29.22 1.88
C ASP A 179 2.93 28.13 2.13
N LEU A 180 3.87 27.98 1.18
CA LEU A 180 5.00 27.05 1.29
C LEU A 180 5.96 27.39 2.43
N ASN A 181 5.94 28.63 2.94
CA ASN A 181 6.77 29.04 4.06
C ASN A 181 6.11 28.77 5.41
N SER A 182 4.83 28.38 5.42
CA SER A 182 4.16 27.99 6.65
C SER A 182 4.80 26.72 7.24
N PRO A 183 4.82 26.57 8.57
CA PRO A 183 5.44 25.41 9.20
C PRO A 183 4.88 24.08 8.65
N PRO A 184 5.74 23.07 8.42
CA PRO A 184 5.25 21.77 8.00
C PRO A 184 4.45 21.12 9.11
N ARG A 185 3.33 20.49 8.74
CA ARG A 185 2.54 19.63 9.62
C ARG A 185 2.21 18.32 8.96
N LYS A 186 1.94 17.32 9.79
CA LYS A 186 1.46 16.03 9.34
C LYS A 186 -0.04 16.16 9.00
N LEU A 187 -0.38 15.93 7.74
CA LEU A 187 -1.74 16.06 7.23
C LEU A 187 -2.58 14.86 7.66
N GLN A 188 -3.78 15.14 8.18
CA GLN A 188 -4.68 14.15 8.73
C GLN A 188 -5.77 13.78 7.74
N SER A 189 -6.08 12.48 7.62
CA SER A 189 -7.22 12.04 6.81
C SER A 189 -8.56 12.51 7.41
N GLY A 190 -9.52 12.81 6.54
CA GLY A 190 -10.90 13.07 6.94
C GLY A 190 -11.73 11.81 7.22
N TYR A 191 -11.13 10.62 7.11
CA TYR A 191 -11.80 9.37 7.42
C TYR A 191 -11.72 8.99 8.90
N ARG A 192 -12.73 8.27 9.37
CA ARG A 192 -12.77 7.64 10.69
C ARG A 192 -13.44 6.27 10.61
N VAL A 193 -13.21 5.44 11.62
CA VAL A 193 -13.97 4.20 11.80
C VAL A 193 -15.41 4.57 12.20
N LYS A 194 -16.39 3.93 11.57
CA LYS A 194 -17.82 4.08 11.89
C LYS A 194 -18.08 3.65 13.34
N ALA A 195 -19.09 4.24 13.97
CA ALA A 195 -19.55 3.78 15.28
C ALA A 195 -20.56 2.63 15.14
N GLY A 196 -20.60 1.75 16.13
CA GLY A 196 -21.61 0.70 16.26
C GLY A 196 -21.30 -0.61 15.54
N ALA A 197 -22.36 -1.40 15.31
CA ALA A 197 -22.25 -2.76 14.80
C ALA A 197 -22.33 -2.83 13.26
N ARG A 198 -21.56 -3.76 12.68
CA ARG A 198 -21.70 -4.16 11.28
C ARG A 198 -23.09 -4.77 11.04
N PRO A 199 -23.66 -4.62 9.83
CA PRO A 199 -24.96 -5.20 9.49
C PRO A 199 -24.96 -6.74 9.57
N ALA A 200 -26.13 -7.31 9.85
CA ALA A 200 -26.35 -8.75 9.78
C ALA A 200 -26.10 -9.27 8.35
N GLY A 201 -25.56 -10.49 8.24
CA GLY A 201 -25.17 -11.10 6.96
C GLY A 201 -23.75 -10.74 6.50
N GLY A 202 -23.07 -9.81 7.17
CA GLY A 202 -21.63 -9.54 7.00
C GLY A 202 -20.76 -10.20 8.08
N PRO A 203 -19.51 -9.72 8.25
CA PRO A 203 -18.56 -10.21 9.26
C PRO A 203 -19.08 -10.18 10.71
N GLY A 204 -20.11 -9.37 10.99
CA GLY A 204 -20.61 -9.14 12.34
C GLY A 204 -19.62 -8.36 13.21
N GLY A 205 -19.96 -8.20 14.49
CA GLY A 205 -19.15 -7.43 15.44
C GLY A 205 -19.30 -5.91 15.27
N GLN A 206 -18.46 -5.15 15.97
CA GLN A 206 -18.37 -3.70 15.84
C GLN A 206 -17.52 -3.32 14.62
N TYR A 207 -17.73 -2.14 14.07
CA TYR A 207 -16.74 -1.53 13.17
C TYR A 207 -15.44 -1.33 13.94
N ASP A 208 -14.34 -1.91 13.46
CA ASP A 208 -13.06 -1.91 14.16
C ASP A 208 -11.87 -1.57 13.24
N GLY A 209 -12.13 -1.33 11.94
CA GLY A 209 -11.10 -1.02 10.94
C GLY A 209 -10.54 -2.24 10.23
N SER A 210 -11.01 -3.45 10.54
CA SER A 210 -10.61 -4.68 9.84
C SER A 210 -10.97 -4.66 8.36
N PHE A 211 -12.07 -3.98 8.00
CA PHE A 211 -12.57 -3.93 6.63
C PHE A 211 -12.58 -2.50 6.09
N VAL A 212 -12.38 -2.34 4.78
CA VAL A 212 -12.52 -1.06 4.07
C VAL A 212 -13.88 -0.42 4.36
N GLN A 213 -14.92 -1.24 4.44
CA GLN A 213 -16.30 -0.82 4.70
C GLN A 213 -16.54 -0.32 6.13
N ASP A 214 -15.59 -0.51 7.05
CA ASP A 214 -15.66 0.02 8.41
C ASP A 214 -15.43 1.53 8.47
N TYR A 215 -14.88 2.13 7.43
CA TYR A 215 -14.53 3.54 7.41
C TYR A 215 -15.62 4.40 6.74
N GLU A 216 -15.76 5.62 7.23
CA GLU A 216 -16.56 6.67 6.61
C GLU A 216 -15.74 7.97 6.53
N TRP A 217 -15.97 8.76 5.48
CA TRP A 217 -15.47 10.12 5.43
C TRP A 217 -16.38 11.03 6.25
N ALA A 218 -15.78 11.86 7.11
CA ALA A 218 -16.50 12.80 7.95
C ALA A 218 -16.11 14.24 7.56
N ALA A 219 -17.08 15.00 7.03
CA ALA A 219 -16.87 16.39 6.65
C ALA A 219 -16.33 17.22 7.83
N GLY A 220 -15.28 18.01 7.58
CA GLY A 220 -14.62 18.83 8.60
C GLY A 220 -13.70 18.06 9.56
N HIS A 221 -13.53 16.75 9.37
CA HIS A 221 -12.49 15.99 10.04
C HIS A 221 -11.19 16.04 9.23
N GLY A 222 -10.05 16.13 9.92
CA GLY A 222 -8.74 16.14 9.29
C GLY A 222 -8.48 17.35 8.37
N ASP A 223 -7.46 17.21 7.53
CA ASP A 223 -6.96 18.25 6.62
C ASP A 223 -7.31 17.97 5.14
N LEU A 224 -7.93 16.82 4.85
CA LEU A 224 -8.07 16.25 3.51
C LEU A 224 -9.53 16.01 3.11
N ASP A 225 -9.81 16.18 1.82
CA ASP A 225 -11.12 15.91 1.20
C ASP A 225 -11.42 14.41 1.12
N GLU A 226 -12.61 14.06 0.62
CA GLU A 226 -13.06 12.67 0.49
C GLU A 226 -12.18 11.83 -0.43
N ASN A 227 -11.41 12.42 -1.33
CA ASN A 227 -10.43 11.68 -2.14
C ASN A 227 -9.06 11.60 -1.46
N ASN A 228 -8.97 11.95 -0.17
CA ASN A 228 -7.74 12.00 0.61
C ASN A 228 -6.68 12.91 -0.02
N GLY A 229 -7.12 14.04 -0.57
CA GLY A 229 -6.28 15.08 -1.14
C GLY A 229 -6.67 16.47 -0.68
N ARG A 230 -5.94 17.49 -1.13
CA ARG A 230 -6.29 18.90 -0.92
C ARG A 230 -5.76 19.77 -2.06
N HIS A 231 -6.29 20.98 -2.18
CA HIS A 231 -5.70 22.00 -3.04
C HIS A 231 -4.68 22.81 -2.23
N GLY A 232 -3.52 23.09 -2.82
CA GLY A 232 -2.52 23.91 -2.18
C GLY A 232 -1.21 23.97 -2.95
N VAL A 233 -0.27 24.73 -2.41
CA VAL A 233 1.07 24.91 -2.95
C VAL A 233 1.99 23.76 -2.54
N THR A 234 2.89 23.39 -3.45
CA THR A 234 3.94 22.38 -3.26
C THR A 234 5.22 22.86 -3.96
N PRO A 235 6.42 22.34 -3.63
CA PRO A 235 7.66 22.78 -4.28
C PRO A 235 7.60 22.70 -5.82
N GLU A 236 6.95 21.66 -6.35
CA GLU A 236 6.78 21.41 -7.77
C GLU A 236 5.65 22.24 -8.40
N PHE A 237 4.67 22.67 -7.60
CA PHE A 237 3.51 23.46 -8.03
C PHE A 237 3.30 24.68 -7.11
N PRO A 238 4.16 25.71 -7.21
CA PRO A 238 4.12 26.87 -6.31
C PRO A 238 2.91 27.79 -6.57
N GLN A 239 2.24 27.68 -7.72
CA GLN A 239 0.98 28.39 -8.01
C GLN A 239 -0.25 27.67 -7.46
N GLY A 240 -0.07 26.50 -6.86
CA GLY A 240 -1.16 25.67 -6.35
C GLY A 240 -1.61 24.58 -7.33
N ALA A 241 -1.88 23.40 -6.79
CA ALA A 241 -2.48 22.29 -7.51
C ALA A 241 -3.35 21.48 -6.55
N TYR A 242 -4.26 20.68 -7.09
CA TYR A 242 -4.85 19.59 -6.31
C TYR A 242 -3.85 18.42 -6.25
N TYR A 243 -3.72 17.80 -5.08
CA TYR A 243 -2.82 16.67 -4.88
C TYR A 243 -3.37 15.69 -3.85
N TYR A 244 -3.03 14.42 -4.03
CA TYR A 244 -3.30 13.36 -3.06
C TYR A 244 -2.23 13.30 -1.99
N VAL A 245 -2.61 12.76 -0.83
CA VAL A 245 -1.70 12.57 0.30
C VAL A 245 -1.77 11.12 0.74
N LEU A 246 -0.61 10.49 0.91
CA LEU A 246 -0.49 9.23 1.63
C LEU A 246 -0.48 9.51 3.13
N THR A 247 -1.29 8.79 3.90
CA THR A 247 -1.52 9.07 5.33
C THR A 247 -1.18 7.85 6.20
N ASP A 248 -0.87 8.07 7.47
CA ASP A 248 -0.62 6.99 8.44
C ASP A 248 -1.89 6.39 9.03
N ALA A 249 -3.05 6.90 8.60
CA ALA A 249 -4.36 6.37 8.90
C ALA A 249 -5.10 6.11 7.59
N TYR A 250 -6.16 5.32 7.66
CA TYR A 250 -7.04 5.04 6.53
C TYR A 250 -7.40 6.35 5.79
N PRO A 251 -7.30 6.38 4.45
CA PRO A 251 -7.18 5.20 3.57
C PRO A 251 -5.75 4.70 3.30
N PHE A 252 -4.73 5.29 3.92
CA PHE A 252 -3.29 5.05 3.70
C PHE A 252 -2.82 5.42 2.29
N ILE A 253 -3.44 4.83 1.28
CA ILE A 253 -3.44 5.23 -0.13
C ILE A 253 -4.89 5.58 -0.50
N PRO A 254 -5.16 6.70 -1.21
CA PRO A 254 -6.52 7.09 -1.56
C PRO A 254 -7.32 6.00 -2.29
N ARG A 255 -8.65 5.97 -2.08
CA ARG A 255 -9.56 4.92 -2.62
C ARG A 255 -10.39 5.35 -3.82
N GLN A 256 -10.26 6.60 -4.24
CA GLN A 256 -11.03 7.16 -5.35
C GLN A 256 -10.22 8.24 -6.07
N PHE A 257 -10.53 8.42 -7.35
CA PHE A 257 -9.90 9.41 -8.20
C PHE A 257 -10.77 10.67 -8.29
N ALA A 258 -10.19 11.80 -7.93
CA ALA A 258 -10.68 13.13 -8.22
C ALA A 258 -10.72 13.44 -9.72
N GLY A 259 -9.86 12.82 -10.54
CA GLY A 259 -9.85 12.95 -12.00
C GLY A 259 -10.28 11.68 -12.75
N GLU A 260 -10.01 11.63 -14.06
CA GLU A 260 -10.18 10.41 -14.86
C GLU A 260 -8.89 9.58 -14.87
N PRO A 261 -8.89 8.35 -14.32
CA PRO A 261 -7.72 7.50 -14.37
C PRO A 261 -7.44 7.02 -15.79
N ASP A 262 -6.16 7.02 -16.17
CA ASP A 262 -5.71 6.47 -17.44
C ASP A 262 -5.80 4.94 -17.45
N ARG A 263 -6.17 4.39 -18.61
CA ARG A 263 -6.41 2.95 -18.78
C ARG A 263 -5.14 2.10 -18.72
N SER A 264 -3.95 2.69 -18.84
CA SER A 264 -2.67 1.97 -18.67
C SER A 264 -2.49 1.38 -17.28
N PHE A 265 -3.21 1.87 -16.27
CA PHE A 265 -3.22 1.28 -14.93
C PHE A 265 -4.13 0.05 -14.83
N GLU A 266 -5.10 -0.14 -15.73
CA GLU A 266 -6.03 -1.27 -15.68
C GLU A 266 -5.27 -2.61 -15.74
N ARG A 267 -5.61 -3.54 -14.84
CA ARG A 267 -5.06 -4.90 -14.85
C ARG A 267 -5.59 -5.66 -16.08
N ARG A 268 -4.82 -5.72 -17.18
CA ARG A 268 -5.17 -6.44 -18.41
C ARG A 268 -4.30 -7.69 -18.61
N GLY A 269 -4.89 -8.89 -18.48
CA GLY A 269 -4.29 -10.14 -18.97
C GLY A 269 -2.85 -10.45 -18.51
N PRO A 270 -2.13 -11.39 -19.15
CA PRO A 270 -0.82 -11.90 -18.70
C PRO A 270 0.37 -10.92 -18.75
N GLY A 271 0.11 -9.61 -18.84
CA GLY A 271 1.11 -8.54 -18.82
C GLY A 271 0.58 -7.20 -18.27
N GLY A 272 -0.59 -7.20 -17.64
CA GLY A 272 -1.11 -6.02 -16.97
C GLY A 272 -0.45 -5.81 -15.61
N PRO A 273 -0.56 -4.60 -14.99
CA PRO A 273 0.10 -4.21 -13.73
C PRO A 273 -0.27 -5.02 -12.47
N GLY A 274 -0.86 -6.21 -12.60
CA GLY A 274 -1.31 -7.05 -11.50
C GLY A 274 -2.10 -8.26 -11.99
N GLY A 275 -1.71 -8.84 -13.13
CA GLY A 275 -2.36 -10.04 -13.68
C GLY A 275 -2.40 -11.17 -12.65
N MET A 276 -3.56 -11.34 -12.01
CA MET A 276 -3.88 -12.46 -11.11
C MET A 276 -4.08 -13.73 -11.94
N ASN A 277 -3.02 -14.24 -12.57
CA ASN A 277 -3.02 -15.61 -13.05
C ASN A 277 -2.34 -16.50 -12.00
N GLY A 278 -2.95 -16.57 -10.82
CA GLY A 278 -2.81 -17.72 -9.93
C GLY A 278 -4.00 -18.66 -10.16
N PRO A 279 -3.81 -19.99 -10.23
CA PRO A 279 -4.93 -20.91 -10.37
C PRO A 279 -5.92 -20.73 -9.22
N PRO A 280 -7.24 -20.92 -9.45
CA PRO A 280 -8.21 -20.82 -8.38
C PRO A 280 -7.92 -21.92 -7.35
N GLY A 281 -7.53 -21.52 -6.13
CA GLY A 281 -7.59 -22.41 -4.97
C GLY A 281 -6.28 -22.96 -4.41
N MET A 282 -5.13 -22.28 -4.51
CA MET A 282 -4.02 -22.59 -3.60
C MET A 282 -4.24 -21.93 -2.24
N ARG A 283 -4.98 -22.65 -1.38
CA ARG A 283 -4.98 -22.41 0.07
C ARG A 283 -3.53 -22.35 0.57
N PRO A 284 -3.18 -21.40 1.46
CA PRO A 284 -1.95 -21.51 2.24
C PRO A 284 -1.98 -22.84 3.01
N PRO A 285 -0.91 -23.65 2.98
CA PRO A 285 -0.85 -24.81 3.86
C PRO A 285 -0.74 -24.29 5.31
N GLY A 286 -1.75 -24.60 6.14
CA GLY A 286 -1.52 -24.69 7.59
C GLY A 286 -2.32 -23.78 8.53
N ARG A 287 -3.38 -23.08 8.13
CA ARG A 287 -4.29 -22.49 9.14
C ARG A 287 -5.39 -23.49 9.51
N ARG A 288 -5.31 -24.02 10.74
CA ARG A 288 -6.43 -24.76 11.37
C ARG A 288 -7.69 -23.88 11.31
N PRO A 289 -8.88 -24.45 11.04
CA PRO A 289 -10.13 -23.69 11.09
C PRO A 289 -10.32 -23.10 12.50
N PRO A 290 -10.91 -21.89 12.63
CA PRO A 290 -11.39 -21.46 13.94
C PRO A 290 -12.45 -22.46 14.43
N PRO A 291 -12.49 -22.77 15.75
CA PRO A 291 -13.48 -23.70 16.27
C PRO A 291 -14.90 -23.16 16.03
N PRO A 292 -15.89 -24.04 15.76
CA PRO A 292 -17.26 -23.63 15.48
C PRO A 292 -17.90 -22.95 16.70
N PRO A 293 -18.84 -22.01 16.51
CA PRO A 293 -19.52 -21.37 17.60
C PRO A 293 -20.62 -22.28 18.15
N GLY A 294 -20.49 -22.73 19.39
CA GLY A 294 -21.63 -23.27 20.13
C GLY A 294 -21.28 -24.26 21.22
N GLY A 295 -21.94 -24.10 22.37
CA GLY A 295 -22.09 -25.16 23.37
C GLY A 295 -21.28 -24.91 24.63
N GLY A 296 -21.87 -24.17 25.57
CA GLY A 296 -21.28 -23.94 26.88
C GLY A 296 -20.98 -25.23 27.63
N ARG A 297 -19.94 -25.16 28.48
CA ARG A 297 -19.90 -25.84 29.77
C ARG A 297 -18.81 -25.22 30.65
N ARG A 298 -19.29 -24.73 31.80
CA ARG A 298 -18.75 -24.92 33.16
C ARG A 298 -17.25 -24.68 33.39
N GLY A 299 -16.97 -23.54 34.04
CA GLY A 299 -16.30 -23.49 35.35
C GLY A 299 -14.82 -23.88 35.43
N GLY A 300 -13.94 -22.88 35.47
CA GLY A 300 -12.55 -22.95 35.96
C GLY A 300 -12.09 -21.55 36.39
N PRO A 301 -11.22 -21.42 37.41
CA PRO A 301 -11.20 -20.27 38.31
C PRO A 301 -10.65 -18.99 37.67
N GLY A 302 -11.35 -17.89 37.94
CA GLY A 302 -11.14 -16.58 37.32
C GLY A 302 -9.81 -15.93 37.66
N PHE A 303 -9.14 -15.43 36.63
CA PHE A 303 -8.22 -14.31 36.75
C PHE A 303 -9.04 -13.03 36.98
N ARG A 304 -8.92 -12.44 38.16
CA ARG A 304 -9.41 -11.08 38.41
C ARG A 304 -8.43 -10.09 37.76
N PRO A 305 -8.92 -9.07 37.02
CA PRO A 305 -8.08 -7.96 36.62
C PRO A 305 -7.68 -7.12 37.85
N PRO A 306 -6.52 -6.44 37.82
CA PRO A 306 -6.09 -5.57 38.90
C PRO A 306 -7.03 -4.35 39.03
N PRO A 307 -7.20 -3.80 40.25
CA PRO A 307 -8.00 -2.59 40.43
C PRO A 307 -7.33 -1.36 39.80
N PRO A 308 -8.12 -0.38 39.34
CA PRO A 308 -7.60 0.89 38.83
C PRO A 308 -6.96 1.72 39.96
N PRO A 309 -6.10 2.69 39.63
CA PRO A 309 -5.36 3.46 40.62
C PRO A 309 -6.28 4.37 41.45
N PHE A 310 -5.89 4.51 42.71
CA PHE A 310 -6.44 5.29 43.84
C PHE A 310 -7.42 4.53 44.75
#